data_AF-A0A023DA83-F1
#
_entry.id   AF-A0A023DA83-F1
#
_cell.length_a   1.000
_cell.length_b   1.000
_cell.length_c   1.000
_cell.angle_alpha   90.00
_cell.angle_beta   90.00
_cell.angle_gamma   90.00
#
_symmetry.space_group_name_H-M   'P 1'
#
loop_
_entity.id
_entity.type
_entity.pdbx_description
1 polymer ?
#
loop_
_entity_poly.entity_id
_entity_poly.type
_entity_poly.pdbx_seq_one_letter_code
_entity_poly.pdbx_strand_id
1 'polypeptide(L)'
;MSGTKILWGQITLVLSIIVLSWWAATQWTAWELAFQPELGRPWFVLFHRWPVYAPPLFFWWWYVFDAYAPNVFARGAWIAGSGGVLAFAAAVALSVHRTCEARKIETYGSARWAEPDEIAKAGLLDPDGVVLGRYRKTYLRHDGPEHVLTFAPTRSGKGVGMVSRRF
;
A
#
# COMPACT_ATOMS: atom_id res chain seq x y z
N MET A 1 1.57 -24.54 -5.87
CA MET A 1 1.48 -23.41 -6.81
C MET A 1 0.40 -22.47 -6.29
N SER A 2 0.75 -21.39 -5.57
CA SER A 2 -0.28 -20.47 -5.05
C SER A 2 -0.83 -19.64 -6.21
N GLY A 3 -2.11 -19.79 -6.50
CA GLY A 3 -2.79 -19.01 -7.53
C GLY A 3 -2.59 -17.51 -7.30
N THR A 4 -2.25 -16.81 -8.38
CA THR A 4 -2.13 -15.35 -8.43
C THR A 4 -3.40 -14.74 -7.84
N LYS A 5 -3.32 -14.17 -6.62
CA LYS A 5 -4.44 -13.43 -6.03
C LYS A 5 -4.70 -12.21 -6.92
N ILE A 6 -5.74 -12.30 -7.75
CA ILE A 6 -6.21 -11.19 -8.58
C ILE A 6 -6.51 -10.01 -7.66
N LEU A 7 -5.95 -8.85 -7.97
CA LEU A 7 -6.02 -7.64 -7.15
C LEU A 7 -7.35 -6.91 -7.37
N TRP A 8 -8.44 -7.59 -7.04
CA TRP A 8 -9.79 -7.08 -7.25
C TRP A 8 -9.98 -5.69 -6.63
N GLY A 9 -9.46 -5.46 -5.42
CA GLY A 9 -9.55 -4.16 -4.76
C GLY A 9 -8.88 -3.01 -5.52
N GLN A 10 -7.69 -3.24 -6.08
CA GLN A 10 -6.98 -2.22 -6.86
C GLN A 10 -7.70 -1.96 -8.19
N ILE A 11 -8.15 -3.02 -8.86
CA ILE A 11 -8.91 -2.92 -10.11
C ILE A 11 -10.21 -2.15 -9.88
N THR A 12 -10.98 -2.49 -8.83
CA THR A 12 -12.23 -1.80 -8.51
C THR A 12 -12.01 -0.34 -8.16
N LEU A 13 -10.93 -0.01 -7.45
CA LEU A 13 -10.61 1.37 -7.11
C LEU A 13 -10.26 2.19 -8.36
N VAL A 14 -9.36 1.68 -9.20
CA VAL A 14 -8.95 2.34 -10.46
C VAL A 14 -10.16 2.56 -11.37
N LEU A 15 -11.01 1.54 -11.54
CA LEU A 15 -12.24 1.66 -12.31
C LEU A 15 -13.22 2.67 -11.69
N SER A 16 -13.36 2.69 -10.37
CA SER A 16 -14.23 3.66 -9.70
C SER A 16 -13.77 5.10 -9.92
N ILE A 17 -12.46 5.37 -9.90
CA ILE A 17 -11.90 6.70 -10.17
C ILE A 17 -12.28 7.15 -11.59
N ILE A 18 -12.11 6.27 -12.58
CA ILE A 18 -12.44 6.57 -13.98
C ILE A 18 -13.93 6.90 -14.12
N VAL A 19 -14.80 6.04 -13.58
CA VAL A 19 -16.26 6.22 -13.64
C VAL A 19 -16.70 7.50 -12.95
N LEU A 20 -16.14 7.81 -11.78
CA LEU A 20 -16.44 9.04 -11.03
C LEU A 20 -15.98 10.28 -11.78
N SER A 21 -14.82 10.25 -12.45
CA SER A 21 -14.36 11.38 -13.25
C SER A 21 -15.23 11.62 -14.48
N TRP A 22 -15.69 10.57 -15.16
CA TRP A 22 -16.65 10.71 -16.25
C TRP A 22 -17.99 11.26 -15.77
N TRP A 23 -18.42 10.80 -14.59
CA TRP A 23 -19.65 11.30 -13.98
C TRP A 23 -19.54 12.77 -13.60
N ALA A 24 -18.41 13.17 -13.01
CA ALA A 24 -18.11 14.56 -12.68
C ALA A 24 -18.08 15.44 -13.94
N ALA A 25 -17.43 14.99 -15.02
CA ALA A 25 -17.46 15.69 -16.30
C ALA A 25 -18.88 15.88 -16.83
N THR A 26 -19.71 14.82 -16.74
CA THR A 26 -21.12 14.89 -17.15
C THR A 26 -21.90 15.91 -16.33
N GLN A 27 -21.82 15.86 -15.00
CA GLN A 27 -22.55 16.80 -14.13
C GLN A 27 -22.05 18.23 -14.33
N TRP A 28 -20.74 18.41 -14.48
CA TRP A 28 -20.14 19.71 -14.69
C TRP A 28 -20.59 20.32 -16.02
N THR A 29 -20.61 19.55 -17.11
CA THR A 29 -21.14 20.01 -18.40
C THR A 29 -22.63 20.32 -18.34
N ALA A 30 -23.41 19.49 -17.64
CA ALA A 30 -24.84 19.75 -17.46
C ALA A 30 -25.10 21.04 -16.65
N TRP A 31 -24.27 21.31 -15.65
CA TRP A 31 -24.33 22.53 -14.86
C TRP A 31 -23.95 23.78 -15.66
N GLU A 32 -22.90 23.71 -16.48
CA GLU A 32 -22.48 24.82 -17.35
C GLU A 32 -23.55 25.14 -18.41
N LEU A 33 -24.29 24.12 -18.87
CA LEU A 33 -25.44 24.26 -19.78
C LEU A 33 -26.77 24.52 -19.05
N ALA A 34 -26.72 24.92 -17.77
CA ALA A 34 -27.86 25.26 -16.94
C ALA A 34 -28.99 24.20 -16.89
N PHE A 35 -28.64 22.92 -17.05
CA PHE A 35 -29.56 21.79 -17.06
C PHE A 35 -30.71 21.93 -18.07
N GLN A 36 -30.41 22.46 -19.26
CA GLN A 36 -31.37 22.66 -20.34
C GLN A 36 -32.17 21.39 -20.69
N PRO A 37 -33.49 21.49 -21.01
CA PRO A 37 -34.34 20.34 -21.34
C PRO A 37 -33.84 19.49 -22.53
N GLU A 38 -33.08 20.10 -23.44
CA GLU A 38 -32.51 19.49 -24.65
C GLU A 38 -31.44 18.43 -24.34
N LEU A 39 -30.84 18.46 -23.13
CA LEU A 39 -29.91 17.43 -22.66
C LEU A 39 -30.59 16.08 -22.43
N GLY A 40 -31.93 16.05 -22.41
CA GLY A 40 -32.74 14.87 -22.23
C GLY A 40 -33.22 14.70 -20.79
N ARG A 41 -33.80 13.53 -20.50
CA ARG A 41 -34.36 13.25 -19.16
C ARG A 41 -33.21 12.97 -18.18
N PRO A 42 -33.19 13.63 -17.01
CA PRO A 42 -32.23 13.28 -15.96
C PRO A 42 -32.49 11.85 -15.48
N TRP A 43 -31.42 11.18 -15.06
CA TRP A 43 -31.51 9.82 -14.55
C TRP A 43 -32.31 9.78 -13.25
N PHE A 44 -32.04 10.73 -12.36
CA PHE A 44 -32.82 10.99 -11.16
C PHE A 44 -32.66 12.45 -10.72
N VAL A 45 -33.52 12.91 -9.82
CA VAL A 45 -33.45 14.26 -9.26
C VAL A 45 -33.09 14.16 -7.78
N LEU A 46 -31.95 14.71 -7.40
CA LEU A 46 -31.49 14.78 -6.03
C LEU A 46 -32.18 15.97 -5.32
N PHE A 47 -32.65 15.75 -4.10
CA PHE A 47 -33.34 16.77 -3.27
C PHE A 47 -34.48 17.51 -3.99
N HIS A 48 -35.17 16.84 -4.93
CA HIS A 48 -36.24 17.40 -5.77
C HIS A 48 -35.88 18.64 -6.61
N ARG A 49 -34.59 19.02 -6.70
CA ARG A 49 -34.16 20.24 -7.40
C ARG A 49 -32.95 20.05 -8.31
N TRP A 50 -32.13 19.02 -8.07
CA TRP A 50 -30.85 18.84 -8.77
C TRP A 50 -30.95 17.66 -9.74
N PRO A 51 -31.06 17.89 -11.05
CA PRO A 51 -31.09 16.83 -12.04
C PRO A 51 -29.72 16.18 -12.15
N VAL A 52 -29.66 14.86 -11.97
CA VAL A 52 -28.43 14.08 -12.07
C VAL A 52 -28.47 13.22 -13.32
N TYR A 53 -27.49 13.42 -14.18
CA TYR A 53 -27.34 12.68 -15.44
C TYR A 53 -26.43 11.45 -15.31
N ALA A 54 -26.62 10.47 -16.19
CA ALA A 54 -25.77 9.27 -16.25
C ALA A 54 -24.39 9.56 -16.86
N PRO A 55 -23.29 8.98 -16.33
CA PRO A 55 -21.92 9.23 -16.81
C PRO A 55 -21.67 9.11 -18.33
N PRO A 56 -22.27 8.16 -19.08
CA PRO A 56 -21.98 8.04 -20.52
C PRO A 56 -22.64 9.13 -21.37
N LEU A 57 -23.58 9.91 -20.83
CA LEU A 57 -24.29 10.96 -21.59
C LEU A 57 -23.35 12.07 -22.06
N PHE A 58 -22.26 12.32 -21.33
CA PHE A 58 -21.26 13.31 -21.73
C PHE A 58 -20.74 13.06 -23.15
N PHE A 59 -20.45 11.81 -23.52
CA PHE A 59 -19.95 11.47 -24.85
C PHE A 59 -21.01 11.68 -25.94
N TRP A 60 -22.27 11.38 -25.64
CA TRP A 60 -23.38 11.62 -26.56
C TRP A 60 -23.59 13.12 -26.78
N TRP A 61 -23.58 13.91 -25.71
CA TRP A 61 -23.69 15.36 -25.79
C TRP A 61 -22.52 15.98 -26.52
N TRP A 62 -21.30 15.47 -26.30
CA TRP A 62 -20.14 15.91 -27.06
C TRP A 62 -20.37 15.69 -28.55
N TYR A 63 -20.79 14.48 -28.96
CA TYR A 63 -21.03 14.20 -30.38
C TYR A 63 -22.09 15.12 -31.02
N VAL A 64 -23.17 15.44 -30.30
CA VAL A 64 -24.30 16.20 -30.85
C VAL A 64 -24.13 17.71 -30.72
N PHE A 65 -23.62 18.19 -29.58
CA PHE A 65 -23.67 19.60 -29.18
C PHE A 65 -22.32 20.33 -29.18
N ASP A 66 -21.21 19.65 -29.46
CA ASP A 66 -19.87 20.28 -29.44
C ASP A 66 -19.75 21.48 -30.38
N ALA A 67 -20.43 21.45 -31.53
CA ALA A 67 -20.47 22.58 -32.46
C ALA A 67 -21.06 23.86 -31.84
N TYR A 68 -21.93 23.75 -30.83
CA TYR A 68 -22.59 24.89 -30.20
C TYR A 68 -21.81 25.45 -29.01
N ALA A 69 -21.10 24.61 -28.26
CA ALA A 69 -20.39 25.01 -27.04
C ALA A 69 -19.01 24.34 -26.91
N PRO A 70 -18.09 24.53 -27.87
CA PRO A 70 -16.84 23.76 -27.94
C PRO A 70 -15.94 23.97 -26.71
N ASN A 71 -15.92 25.19 -26.15
CA ASN A 71 -15.14 25.51 -24.95
C ASN A 71 -15.66 24.82 -23.67
N VAL A 72 -16.95 24.48 -23.63
CA VAL A 72 -17.55 23.75 -22.50
C VAL A 72 -17.17 22.28 -22.61
N PHE A 73 -17.35 21.67 -23.79
CA PHE A 73 -16.99 20.27 -24.00
C PHE A 73 -15.48 20.02 -23.87
N ALA A 74 -14.64 20.95 -24.33
CA ALA A 74 -13.20 20.89 -24.12
C ALA A 74 -12.81 20.89 -22.63
N ARG A 75 -13.44 21.74 -21.80
CA ARG A 75 -13.22 21.73 -20.34
C ARG A 75 -13.74 20.45 -19.69
N GLY A 76 -14.91 19.97 -20.09
CA GLY A 76 -15.46 18.69 -19.65
C GLY A 76 -14.54 17.51 -20.00
N ALA A 77 -13.89 17.57 -21.17
CA ALA A 77 -12.91 16.59 -21.61
C ALA A 77 -11.67 16.56 -20.72
N TRP A 78 -11.14 17.73 -20.34
CA TRP A 78 -10.03 17.81 -19.40
C TRP A 78 -10.39 17.20 -18.04
N ILE A 79 -11.61 17.43 -17.57
CA ILE A 79 -12.11 16.81 -16.33
C ILE A 79 -12.19 15.29 -16.47
N ALA A 80 -12.81 14.78 -17.54
CA ALA A 80 -12.90 13.35 -17.81
C ALA A 80 -11.52 12.69 -17.97
N GLY A 81 -10.61 13.35 -18.68
CA GLY A 81 -9.25 12.90 -18.94
C GLY A 81 -8.36 12.90 -17.69
N SER A 82 -8.56 13.88 -16.79
CA SER A 82 -7.84 13.92 -15.51
C SER A 82 -8.07 12.66 -14.66
N GLY A 83 -9.24 12.04 -14.79
CA GLY A 83 -9.55 10.76 -14.15
C GLY A 83 -8.64 9.62 -14.57
N GLY A 84 -8.26 9.55 -15.84
CA GLY A 84 -7.31 8.56 -16.34
C GLY A 84 -5.92 8.75 -15.74
N VAL A 85 -5.45 9.99 -15.65
CA VAL A 85 -4.16 10.33 -15.03
C VAL A 85 -4.16 9.98 -13.54
N LEU A 86 -5.23 10.35 -12.81
CA LEU A 86 -5.39 10.02 -11.39
C LEU A 86 -5.47 8.51 -11.17
N ALA A 87 -6.21 7.78 -12.00
CA ALA A 87 -6.33 6.33 -11.92
C ALA A 87 -4.99 5.64 -12.17
N PHE A 88 -4.20 6.13 -13.14
CA PHE A 88 -2.84 5.64 -13.38
C PHE A 88 -1.91 5.92 -12.20
N ALA A 89 -1.92 7.16 -11.68
CA ALA A 89 -1.12 7.53 -10.51
C ALA A 89 -1.47 6.68 -9.28
N ALA A 90 -2.76 6.44 -9.03
CA ALA A 90 -3.23 5.58 -7.95
C ALA A 90 -2.78 4.13 -8.13
N ALA A 91 -2.86 3.59 -9.36
CA ALA A 91 -2.38 2.24 -9.66
C ALA A 91 -0.87 2.09 -9.38
N VAL A 92 -0.07 3.06 -9.81
CA VAL A 92 1.39 3.07 -9.57
C VAL A 92 1.68 3.18 -8.07
N ALA A 93 1.04 4.11 -7.36
CA ALA A 93 1.23 4.29 -5.92
C ALA A 93 0.91 3.02 -5.13
N LEU A 94 -0.19 2.34 -5.46
CA LEU A 94 -0.58 1.09 -4.81
C LEU A 94 0.34 -0.08 -5.16
N SER A 95 0.90 -0.10 -6.38
CA SER A 95 1.90 -1.09 -6.78
C SER A 95 3.20 -0.91 -5.97
N VAL A 96 3.65 0.34 -5.80
CA VAL A 96 4.85 0.67 -5.00
C VAL A 96 4.63 0.41 -3.51
N HIS A 97 3.48 0.79 -2.96
CA HIS A 97 3.19 0.52 -1.54
C HIS A 97 3.25 -0.99 -1.26
N ARG A 98 2.72 -1.81 -2.19
CA ARG A 98 2.75 -3.26 -2.05
C ARG A 98 4.17 -3.83 -2.08
N THR A 99 5.08 -3.32 -2.90
CA THR A 99 6.47 -3.83 -2.89
C THR A 99 7.18 -3.50 -1.59
N CYS A 100 6.83 -2.37 -0.95
CA CYS A 100 7.28 -2.06 0.40
C CYS A 100 6.71 -3.00 1.46
N GLU A 101 5.42 -3.33 1.42
CA GLU A 101 4.80 -4.28 2.36
C GLU A 101 5.28 -5.73 2.14
N ALA A 102 5.46 -6.14 0.88
CA ALA A 102 5.92 -7.49 0.53
C ALA A 102 7.36 -7.78 0.98
N ARG A 103 8.16 -6.74 1.27
CA ARG A 103 9.50 -6.91 1.86
C ARG A 103 9.45 -7.49 3.29
N LYS A 104 8.28 -7.50 3.94
CA LYS A 104 8.04 -8.23 5.21
C LYS A 104 7.67 -9.71 5.01
N ILE A 105 7.61 -10.22 3.77
CA ILE A 105 7.31 -11.63 3.53
C ILE A 105 8.58 -12.45 3.71
N GLU A 106 8.73 -12.97 4.91
CA GLU A 106 9.79 -13.86 5.36
C GLU A 106 9.62 -15.26 4.77
N THR A 107 9.90 -15.36 3.46
CA THR A 107 9.77 -16.62 2.70
C THR A 107 10.59 -17.78 3.29
N TYR A 108 11.59 -17.49 4.13
CA TYR A 108 12.44 -18.48 4.80
C TYR A 108 12.47 -18.33 6.34
N GLY A 109 11.51 -17.60 6.92
CA GLY A 109 11.39 -17.38 8.37
C GLY A 109 11.95 -16.04 8.86
N SER A 110 11.55 -15.67 10.08
CA SER A 110 11.78 -14.36 10.69
C SER A 110 13.16 -14.14 11.29
N ALA A 111 14.09 -15.03 10.97
CA ALA A 111 15.41 -15.02 11.55
C ALA A 111 16.19 -13.82 11.03
N ARG A 112 16.25 -12.76 11.85
CA ARG A 112 17.12 -11.61 11.68
C ARG A 112 18.04 -11.49 12.88
N TRP A 113 19.17 -10.82 12.68
CA TRP A 113 20.02 -10.42 13.80
C TRP A 113 19.25 -9.49 14.75
N ALA A 114 19.47 -9.69 16.04
CA ALA A 114 18.85 -8.88 17.08
C ALA A 114 19.39 -7.43 17.06
N GLU A 115 18.50 -6.48 17.30
CA GLU A 115 18.83 -5.07 17.52
C GLU A 115 19.31 -4.84 18.97
N PRO A 116 20.06 -3.75 19.24
CA PRO A 116 20.59 -3.47 20.59
C PRO A 116 19.52 -3.49 21.70
N ASP A 117 18.33 -2.95 21.41
CA ASP A 117 17.23 -2.90 22.37
C ASP A 117 16.64 -4.29 22.65
N GLU A 118 16.68 -5.19 21.68
CA GLU A 118 16.23 -6.58 21.84
C GLU A 118 17.23 -7.40 22.65
N ILE A 119 18.54 -7.16 22.44
CA ILE A 119 19.61 -7.75 23.25
C ILE A 119 19.46 -7.33 24.72
N ALA A 120 19.15 -6.05 24.97
CA ALA A 120 18.89 -5.53 26.30
C ALA A 120 17.63 -6.15 26.93
N LYS A 121 16.52 -6.22 26.18
CA LYS A 121 15.26 -6.84 26.65
C LYS A 121 15.42 -8.33 26.95
N ALA A 122 16.29 -9.03 26.25
CA ALA A 122 16.61 -10.42 26.50
C ALA A 122 17.51 -10.64 27.74
N GLY A 123 17.89 -9.57 28.46
CA GLY A 123 18.75 -9.65 29.65
C GLY A 123 20.20 -10.00 29.31
N LEU A 124 20.59 -9.96 28.02
CA LEU A 124 21.92 -10.45 27.61
C LEU A 124 23.05 -9.49 27.97
N LEU A 125 22.73 -8.28 28.44
CA LEU A 125 23.69 -7.26 28.83
C LEU A 125 23.95 -7.22 30.34
N ASP A 126 23.27 -8.08 31.11
CA ASP A 126 23.42 -8.14 32.56
C ASP A 126 24.82 -8.65 32.96
N PRO A 127 25.32 -8.23 34.14
CA PRO A 127 26.65 -8.61 34.60
C PRO A 127 26.71 -10.07 35.06
N ASP A 128 25.59 -10.74 35.31
CA ASP A 128 25.57 -12.08 35.87
C ASP A 128 25.35 -13.16 34.78
N GLY A 129 25.72 -14.40 35.09
CA GLY A 129 25.55 -15.55 34.20
C GLY A 129 26.74 -15.90 33.30
N VAL A 130 26.50 -16.87 32.42
CA VAL A 130 27.52 -17.48 31.54
C VAL A 130 27.80 -16.57 30.35
N VAL A 131 29.08 -16.29 30.08
CA VAL A 131 29.50 -15.49 28.92
C VAL A 131 29.27 -16.27 27.62
N LEU A 132 28.32 -15.80 26.81
CA LEU A 132 28.01 -16.36 25.49
C LEU A 132 28.92 -15.83 24.38
N GLY A 133 29.35 -14.58 24.51
CA GLY A 133 30.15 -13.92 23.47
C GLY A 133 30.33 -12.43 23.72
N ARG A 134 30.66 -11.69 22.66
CA ARG A 134 30.84 -10.23 22.72
C ARG A 134 30.10 -9.55 21.58
N TYR A 135 29.22 -8.62 21.91
CA TYR A 135 28.60 -7.71 20.96
C TYR A 135 29.28 -6.34 21.06
N ARG A 136 29.98 -5.93 20.00
CA ARG A 136 30.82 -4.72 19.96
C ARG A 136 31.86 -4.70 21.11
N LYS A 137 31.62 -3.88 22.15
CA LYS A 137 32.49 -3.71 23.32
C LYS A 137 31.90 -4.34 24.59
N THR A 138 30.71 -4.94 24.52
CA THR A 138 29.99 -5.48 25.68
C THR A 138 29.92 -7.00 25.60
N TYR A 139 30.16 -7.67 26.72
CA TYR A 139 29.98 -9.12 26.81
C TYR A 139 28.50 -9.46 26.85
N LEU A 140 28.10 -10.50 26.12
CA LEU A 140 26.77 -11.07 26.20
C LEU A 140 26.80 -12.19 27.24
N ARG A 141 25.91 -12.14 28.23
CA ARG A 141 25.80 -13.13 29.29
C ARG A 141 24.39 -13.68 29.37
N HIS A 142 24.24 -14.90 29.85
CA HIS A 142 22.93 -15.51 30.05
C HIS A 142 22.85 -16.14 31.43
N ASP A 143 21.88 -15.66 32.20
CA ASP A 143 21.61 -16.07 33.59
C ASP A 143 20.18 -16.63 33.74
N GLY A 144 19.66 -17.23 32.68
CA GLY A 144 18.34 -17.84 32.67
C GLY A 144 18.38 -19.34 32.98
N PRO A 145 17.24 -19.96 33.34
CA PRO A 145 17.14 -21.40 33.55
C PRO A 145 17.28 -22.21 32.25
N GLU A 146 17.37 -21.55 31.09
CA GLU A 146 17.47 -22.18 29.79
C GLU A 146 18.86 -22.81 29.53
N HIS A 147 18.89 -23.84 28.70
CA HIS A 147 20.13 -24.53 28.34
C HIS A 147 20.87 -23.84 27.20
N VAL A 148 22.19 -23.69 27.34
CA VAL A 148 23.08 -23.15 26.30
C VAL A 148 23.71 -24.29 25.49
N LEU A 149 23.42 -24.35 24.18
CA LEU A 149 24.04 -25.30 23.26
C LEU A 149 25.17 -24.61 22.47
N THR A 150 26.39 -25.13 22.56
CA THR A 150 27.52 -24.64 21.76
C THR A 150 27.87 -25.63 20.65
N PHE A 151 27.68 -25.18 19.41
CA PHE A 151 28.09 -25.91 18.21
C PHE A 151 29.29 -25.22 17.57
N ALA A 152 30.39 -25.95 17.42
CA ALA A 152 31.63 -25.44 16.83
C ALA A 152 32.38 -26.60 16.11
N PRO A 153 33.03 -26.33 14.96
CA PRO A 153 33.87 -27.30 14.25
C PRO A 153 35.04 -27.85 15.09
N THR A 154 35.70 -28.91 14.61
CA THR A 154 36.88 -29.48 15.29
C THR A 154 38.03 -28.44 15.35
N ARG A 155 38.78 -28.44 16.46
CA ARG A 155 39.87 -27.50 16.73
C ARG A 155 39.47 -26.01 16.84
N SER A 156 38.18 -25.69 16.96
CA SER A 156 37.68 -24.30 17.14
C SER A 156 37.62 -23.83 18.60
N GLY A 157 38.27 -24.51 19.54
CA GLY A 157 38.39 -24.06 20.94
C GLY A 157 37.20 -24.36 21.86
N LYS A 158 36.19 -25.13 21.43
CA LYS A 158 35.01 -25.52 22.25
C LYS A 158 35.39 -26.10 23.63
N GLY A 159 36.47 -26.88 23.69
CA GLY A 159 36.96 -27.49 24.94
C GLY A 159 37.72 -26.52 25.87
N VAL A 160 38.18 -25.36 25.37
CA VAL A 160 38.95 -24.39 26.17
C VAL A 160 38.03 -23.35 26.82
N GLY A 161 36.94 -22.96 26.13
CA GLY A 161 35.99 -21.95 26.63
C GLY A 161 34.97 -22.46 27.65
N MET A 162 34.48 -23.70 27.51
CA MET A 162 33.44 -24.26 28.42
C MET A 162 33.99 -24.95 29.67
N VAL A 163 35.27 -25.34 29.69
CA VAL A 163 35.82 -26.27 30.71
C VAL A 163 36.54 -25.55 31.86
N SER A 164 36.57 -24.21 31.89
CA SER A 164 37.31 -23.48 32.94
C SER A 164 36.41 -22.63 33.83
N ARG A 165 35.84 -23.28 34.86
CA ARG A 165 35.89 -22.92 36.30
C ARG A 165 34.60 -23.25 37.03
N ARG A 166 34.71 -24.24 37.93
CA ARG A 166 34.00 -24.25 39.21
C ARG A 166 34.31 -22.94 39.93
N PHE A 167 33.28 -22.27 40.43
CA PHE A 167 33.33 -21.62 41.73
C PHE A 167 32.39 -22.40 42.63
#